data_AF-A0A8J8NII2-F1
#
_entry.id   AF-A0A8J8NII2-F1
#
_cell.length_a   1.000
_cell.length_b   1.000
_cell.length_c   1.000
_cell.angle_alpha   90.00
_cell.angle_beta   90.00
_cell.angle_gamma   90.00
#
_symmetry.space_group_name_H-M   'P 1'
#
loop_
_entity.id
_entity.type
_entity.pdbx_description
1 polymer ?
#
loop_
_entity_poly.entity_id
_entity_poly.type
_entity_poly.pdbx_seq_one_letter_code
_entity_poly.pdbx_strand_id
1 'polypeptide(L)'
;MQSNNQMLPFRFFILLTTLFVLGRSKVVQVDLSTQGIPPTFPDTLTMQPQDWLKITLEENPSTGYQWVYNVAKIPISERILTLANSEYKESSTGQRNMLGRPGTRVFTFSVNKNIMSGQQEVELIYARSWELEQILLPSGEIDTKNAEKLGLEYYPVKTIVSITSPSHFSTTQFHRRGWE
;
A
#
# COMPACT_ATOMS: atom_id res chain seq x y z
N MET A 1 40.44 60.59 -30.94
CA MET A 1 40.70 59.29 -30.29
C MET A 1 40.25 59.37 -28.84
N GLN A 2 39.07 58.83 -28.53
CA GLN A 2 38.81 58.01 -27.34
C GLN A 2 37.34 57.62 -27.37
N SER A 3 37.11 56.33 -27.58
CA SER A 3 35.85 55.63 -27.41
C SER A 3 35.56 55.41 -25.92
N ASN A 4 34.35 54.94 -25.66
CA ASN A 4 33.87 54.18 -24.48
C ASN A 4 32.85 54.96 -23.64
N ASN A 5 31.71 54.40 -23.24
CA ASN A 5 31.08 53.10 -23.49
C ASN A 5 29.59 53.28 -23.17
N GLN A 6 28.71 52.89 -24.08
CA GLN A 6 27.32 52.58 -23.78
C GLN A 6 27.27 51.16 -23.21
N MET A 7 26.77 50.97 -21.99
CA MET A 7 26.38 49.63 -21.52
C MET A 7 25.09 49.67 -20.67
N LEU A 8 24.16 48.86 -21.16
CA LEU A 8 22.75 48.56 -20.83
C LEU A 8 22.36 48.47 -19.34
N PRO A 9 21.10 48.79 -18.97
CA PRO A 9 20.60 48.55 -17.62
C PRO A 9 20.26 47.07 -17.38
N PHE A 10 20.77 46.61 -16.23
CA PHE A 10 20.38 45.47 -15.41
C PHE A 10 19.23 44.57 -15.89
N ARG A 11 19.59 43.32 -16.22
CA ARG A 11 18.68 42.17 -16.31
C ARG A 11 18.14 41.84 -14.90
N PHE A 12 16.83 41.93 -14.69
CA PHE A 12 16.15 41.30 -13.55
C PHE A 12 16.21 39.78 -13.73
N PHE A 13 17.09 39.12 -12.99
CA PHE A 13 17.08 37.67 -12.82
C PHE A 13 15.98 37.32 -11.81
N ILE A 14 14.77 36.99 -12.28
CA ILE A 14 13.77 36.33 -11.43
C ILE A 14 14.24 34.89 -11.24
N LEU A 15 14.93 34.63 -10.12
CA LEU A 15 15.18 33.28 -9.63
C LEU A 15 13.88 32.79 -9.00
N LEU A 16 12.94 32.35 -9.85
CA LEU A 16 11.80 31.56 -9.41
C LEU A 16 12.34 30.16 -9.10
N THR A 17 12.88 29.97 -7.90
CA THR A 17 13.15 28.65 -7.38
C THR A 17 11.81 27.97 -7.10
N THR A 18 11.26 27.35 -8.13
CA THR A 18 10.18 26.37 -7.96
C THR A 18 10.76 25.22 -7.15
N LEU A 19 10.60 25.28 -5.83
CA LEU A 19 10.90 24.17 -4.93
C LEU A 19 9.78 23.13 -5.09
N PHE A 20 9.83 22.37 -6.17
CA PHE A 20 9.01 21.17 -6.30
C PHE A 20 9.65 20.11 -5.40
N VAL A 21 9.11 19.93 -4.19
CA VAL A 21 9.42 18.75 -3.38
C VAL A 21 8.76 17.57 -4.10
N LEU A 22 9.49 16.95 -5.02
CA LEU A 22 9.13 15.64 -5.55
C LEU A 22 9.18 14.66 -4.38
N GLY A 23 8.04 14.42 -3.74
CA GLY A 23 7.88 13.35 -2.76
C GLY A 23 8.33 12.05 -3.41
N ARG A 24 9.41 11.45 -2.90
CA ARG A 24 9.88 10.15 -3.40
C ARG A 24 8.88 9.10 -2.92
N SER A 25 8.21 8.43 -3.86
CA SER A 25 7.47 7.19 -3.60
C SER A 25 8.35 6.25 -2.78
N LYS A 26 7.85 5.74 -1.65
CA LYS A 26 8.53 4.74 -0.83
C LYS A 26 7.78 3.42 -0.80
N VAL A 27 8.49 2.35 -0.40
CA VAL A 27 7.88 1.05 -0.12
C VAL A 27 7.66 0.92 1.39
N VAL A 28 6.40 0.83 1.80
CA VAL A 28 6.01 0.45 3.16
C VAL A 28 5.96 -1.07 3.24
N GLN A 29 6.83 -1.66 4.05
CA GLN A 29 6.89 -3.11 4.24
C GLN A 29 6.21 -3.52 5.54
N VAL A 30 5.34 -4.53 5.45
CA VAL A 30 4.63 -5.14 6.56
C VAL A 30 4.95 -6.64 6.51
N ASP A 31 5.91 -7.05 7.33
CA ASP A 31 6.32 -8.46 7.42
C ASP A 31 5.64 -9.12 8.62
N LEU A 32 4.78 -10.08 8.32
CA LEU A 32 3.97 -10.83 9.28
C LEU A 32 4.26 -12.33 9.19
N SER A 33 5.29 -12.72 8.46
CA SER A 33 5.63 -14.12 8.16
C SER A 33 6.11 -14.94 9.36
N THR A 34 6.31 -14.32 10.52
CA THR A 34 6.77 -14.98 11.75
C THR A 34 5.73 -14.98 12.87
N GLN A 35 4.54 -14.43 12.61
CA GLN A 35 3.50 -14.24 13.63
C GLN A 35 2.52 -15.43 13.75
N GLY A 36 2.69 -16.48 12.95
CA GLY A 36 1.75 -17.58 12.87
C GLY A 36 0.46 -17.21 12.13
N ILE A 37 -0.55 -18.06 12.27
CA ILE A 37 -1.81 -17.96 11.51
C ILE A 37 -3.00 -17.99 12.49
N PRO A 38 -3.87 -16.96 12.50
CA PRO A 38 -3.73 -15.70 11.77
C PRO A 38 -2.66 -14.78 12.39
N PRO A 39 -1.94 -13.98 11.58
CA PRO A 39 -1.05 -12.95 12.09
C PRO A 39 -1.85 -11.74 12.61
N THR A 40 -1.20 -10.92 13.45
CA THR A 40 -1.78 -9.67 13.94
C THR A 40 -1.42 -8.52 13.01
N PHE A 41 -2.41 -8.00 12.30
CA PHE A 41 -2.23 -6.79 11.50
C PHE A 41 -2.26 -5.54 12.39
N PRO A 42 -1.54 -4.47 12.01
CA PRO A 42 -1.78 -3.15 12.58
C PRO A 42 -3.18 -2.67 12.21
N ASP A 43 -3.89 -2.04 13.14
CA ASP A 43 -5.23 -1.50 12.89
C ASP A 43 -5.24 -0.49 11.73
N THR A 44 -4.18 0.33 11.64
CA THR A 44 -4.05 1.35 10.59
C THR A 44 -2.61 1.48 10.09
N LEU A 45 -2.46 1.61 8.78
CA LEU A 45 -1.22 1.90 8.08
C LEU A 45 -1.31 3.27 7.40
N THR A 46 -0.50 4.23 7.84
CA THR A 46 -0.44 5.55 7.23
C THR A 46 0.56 5.57 6.07
N MET A 47 0.10 5.97 4.89
CA MET A 47 0.89 6.04 3.66
C MET A 47 0.71 7.38 2.95
N GLN A 48 1.58 7.66 1.98
CA GLN A 48 1.50 8.84 1.12
C GLN A 48 1.04 8.46 -0.30
N PRO A 49 0.53 9.41 -1.09
CA PRO A 49 0.27 9.19 -2.50
C PRO A 49 1.51 8.62 -3.21
N GLN A 50 1.29 7.70 -4.15
CA GLN A 50 2.34 7.00 -4.93
C GLN A 50 3.21 6.00 -4.15
N ASP A 51 3.01 5.83 -2.85
CA ASP A 51 3.70 4.78 -2.10
C ASP A 51 3.31 3.38 -2.59
N TRP A 52 4.17 2.41 -2.27
CA TRP A 52 3.92 0.99 -2.46
C TRP A 52 3.75 0.32 -1.11
N LEU A 53 2.79 -0.61 -1.01
CA LEU A 53 2.61 -1.45 0.16
C LEU A 53 3.04 -2.87 -0.19
N LYS A 54 3.93 -3.43 0.63
CA LYS A 54 4.34 -4.83 0.52
C LYS A 54 3.97 -5.56 1.80
N ILE A 55 3.04 -6.51 1.70
CA ILE A 55 2.63 -7.38 2.80
C ILE A 55 3.23 -8.77 2.57
N THR A 56 3.98 -9.27 3.55
CA THR A 56 4.59 -10.60 3.52
C THR A 56 3.95 -11.47 4.60
N LEU A 57 3.46 -12.65 4.22
CA LEU A 57 2.73 -13.58 5.09
C LEU A 57 3.32 -14.97 4.96
N GLU A 58 3.30 -15.76 6.03
CA GLU A 58 3.63 -17.19 5.95
C GLU A 58 2.54 -17.91 5.17
N GLU A 59 2.93 -18.81 4.27
CA GLU A 59 2.00 -19.64 3.50
C GLU A 59 2.61 -21.02 3.28
N ASN A 60 1.79 -22.07 3.43
CA ASN A 60 2.20 -23.43 3.06
C ASN A 60 1.22 -24.02 2.03
N PRO A 61 1.49 -23.86 0.72
CA PRO A 61 0.61 -24.37 -0.33
C PRO A 61 0.40 -25.90 -0.28
N SER A 62 1.30 -26.66 0.34
CA SER A 62 1.17 -28.12 0.46
C SER A 62 0.02 -28.58 1.36
N THR A 63 -0.51 -27.69 2.21
CA THR A 63 -1.70 -27.96 3.03
C THR A 63 -3.00 -27.62 2.31
N GLY A 64 -2.90 -27.07 1.09
CA GLY A 64 -4.02 -26.52 0.33
C GLY A 64 -4.41 -25.10 0.72
N TYR A 65 -3.88 -24.56 1.82
CA TYR A 65 -4.20 -23.20 2.27
C TYR A 65 -3.35 -22.16 1.53
N GLN A 66 -3.99 -21.04 1.23
CA GLN A 66 -3.37 -19.87 0.63
C GLN A 66 -3.99 -18.58 1.16
N TRP A 67 -3.25 -17.48 1.05
CA TRP A 67 -3.79 -16.15 1.27
C TRP A 67 -4.42 -15.61 -0.01
N VAL A 68 -5.61 -15.03 0.11
CA VAL A 68 -6.34 -14.40 -1.00
C VAL A 68 -6.67 -12.96 -0.62
N TYR A 69 -6.45 -12.03 -1.55
CA TYR A 69 -6.88 -10.64 -1.37
C TYR A 69 -8.35 -10.48 -1.75
N ASN A 70 -9.17 -10.03 -0.80
CA ASN A 70 -10.59 -9.84 -1.03
C ASN A 70 -10.88 -8.48 -1.67
N VAL A 71 -10.81 -8.45 -2.99
CA VAL A 71 -10.96 -7.23 -3.79
C VAL A 71 -12.42 -6.88 -4.09
N ALA A 72 -13.35 -7.83 -3.92
CA ALA A 72 -14.74 -7.67 -4.33
C ALA A 72 -15.54 -6.68 -3.48
N LYS A 73 -15.10 -6.41 -2.24
CA LYS A 73 -15.72 -5.43 -1.34
C LYS A 73 -15.62 -3.97 -1.79
N ILE A 74 -14.73 -3.66 -2.74
CA ILE A 74 -14.42 -2.28 -3.11
C ILE A 74 -14.66 -2.08 -4.61
N PRO A 75 -15.61 -1.19 -4.99
CA PRO A 75 -15.83 -0.80 -6.38
C PRO A 75 -14.54 -0.31 -7.04
N ILE A 76 -14.30 -0.68 -8.30
CA ILE A 76 -13.05 -0.34 -9.01
C ILE A 76 -12.80 1.19 -9.01
N SER A 77 -13.85 1.99 -9.14
CA SER A 77 -13.79 3.46 -9.14
C SER A 77 -13.33 4.07 -7.80
N GLU A 78 -13.44 3.33 -6.70
CA GLU A 78 -13.16 3.79 -5.34
C GLU A 78 -11.85 3.21 -4.79
N ARG A 79 -11.14 2.37 -5.57
CA ARG A 79 -9.90 1.73 -5.12
C ARG A 79 -8.76 2.74 -5.00
N ILE A 80 -8.29 2.89 -3.76
CA ILE A 80 -7.07 3.60 -3.40
C ILE A 80 -5.85 2.74 -3.72
N LEU A 81 -5.92 1.45 -3.39
CA LEU A 81 -4.86 0.48 -3.64
C LEU A 81 -5.18 -0.40 -4.84
N THR A 82 -4.20 -0.57 -5.72
CA THR A 82 -4.24 -1.55 -6.79
C THR A 82 -3.26 -2.67 -6.49
N LEU A 83 -3.72 -3.92 -6.46
CA LEU A 83 -2.84 -5.08 -6.37
C LEU A 83 -2.00 -5.16 -7.64
N ALA A 84 -0.70 -4.91 -7.51
CA ALA A 84 0.26 -4.92 -8.61
C ALA A 84 0.90 -6.30 -8.80
N ASN A 85 1.12 -7.05 -7.72
CA ASN A 85 1.64 -8.41 -7.76
C ASN A 85 1.19 -9.24 -6.55
N SER A 86 1.04 -10.55 -6.75
CA SER A 86 0.90 -11.54 -5.68
C SER A 86 1.75 -12.76 -6.02
N GLU A 87 2.77 -13.04 -5.23
CA GLU A 87 3.74 -14.09 -5.52
C GLU A 87 4.01 -14.97 -4.29
N TYR A 88 4.15 -16.28 -4.51
CA TYR A 88 4.64 -17.20 -3.51
C TYR A 88 6.15 -17.36 -3.64
N LYS A 89 6.85 -17.33 -2.51
CA LYS A 89 8.29 -17.58 -2.43
C LYS A 89 8.53 -18.71 -1.45
N GLU A 90 9.11 -19.80 -1.94
CA GLU A 90 9.61 -20.86 -1.08
C GLU A 90 10.64 -20.29 -0.09
N SER A 91 10.65 -20.80 1.15
CA SER A 91 11.61 -20.35 2.15
C SER A 91 13.06 -20.54 1.66
N SER A 92 13.94 -19.57 1.90
CA SER A 92 15.37 -19.75 1.65
C SER A 92 16.10 -20.41 2.82
N THR A 93 15.44 -20.58 3.97
CA THR A 93 16.00 -21.14 5.20
C THR A 93 15.61 -22.62 5.37
N GLY A 94 16.50 -23.41 5.99
CA GLY A 94 16.32 -24.85 6.18
C GLY A 94 16.96 -25.73 5.09
N GLN A 95 16.73 -27.04 5.18
CA GLN A 95 17.34 -28.02 4.28
C GLN A 95 16.79 -27.85 2.86
N ARG A 96 17.69 -27.60 1.90
CA ARG A 96 17.34 -27.63 0.47
C ARG A 96 16.67 -28.97 0.17
N ASN A 97 15.51 -28.92 -0.50
CA ASN A 97 14.72 -30.07 -0.98
C ASN A 97 13.76 -30.73 0.03
N MET A 98 13.37 -30.06 1.12
CA MET A 98 12.28 -30.58 1.96
C MET A 98 10.92 -30.35 1.28
N LEU A 99 10.22 -31.43 0.92
CA LEU A 99 8.87 -31.37 0.37
C LEU A 99 7.89 -30.81 1.42
N GLY A 100 6.94 -29.98 0.97
CA GLY A 100 5.89 -29.40 1.82
C GLY A 100 6.36 -28.33 2.80
N ARG A 101 7.58 -27.80 2.62
CA ARG A 101 8.11 -26.71 3.44
C ARG A 101 7.28 -25.43 3.27
N PRO A 102 6.97 -24.70 4.37
CA PRO A 102 6.34 -23.40 4.26
C PRO A 102 7.23 -22.40 3.52
N GLY A 103 6.57 -21.41 2.93
CA GLY A 103 7.21 -20.27 2.30
C GLY A 103 6.47 -19.00 2.70
N THR A 104 6.50 -18.01 1.83
CA THR A 104 5.82 -16.74 2.05
C THR A 104 5.00 -16.32 0.85
N ARG A 105 3.82 -15.78 1.10
CA ARG A 105 3.03 -15.04 0.13
C ARG A 105 3.35 -13.57 0.26
N VAL A 106 3.67 -12.93 -0.86
CA VAL A 106 3.97 -11.50 -0.93
C VAL A 106 2.93 -10.81 -1.79
N PHE A 107 2.15 -9.92 -1.18
CA PHE A 107 1.26 -9.00 -1.89
C PHE A 107 1.95 -7.64 -2.06
N THR A 108 1.95 -7.14 -3.28
CA THR A 108 2.47 -5.81 -3.61
C THR A 108 1.35 -4.95 -4.15
N PHE A 109 1.05 -3.85 -3.48
CA PHE A 109 0.06 -2.88 -3.88
C PHE A 109 0.73 -1.55 -4.24
N SER A 110 0.12 -0.85 -5.19
CA SER A 110 0.44 0.55 -5.50
C SER A 110 -0.69 1.46 -5.05
N VAL A 111 -0.36 2.58 -4.42
CA VAL A 111 -1.32 3.66 -4.16
C VAL A 111 -1.59 4.39 -5.48
N ASN A 112 -2.87 4.55 -5.84
CA ASN A 112 -3.26 5.27 -7.05
C ASN A 112 -2.74 6.72 -6.98
N LYS A 113 -1.97 7.12 -8.00
CA LYS A 113 -1.32 8.44 -8.09
C LYS A 113 -2.29 9.63 -8.03
N ASN A 114 -3.56 9.41 -8.36
CA ASN A 114 -4.59 10.46 -8.35
C ASN A 114 -5.25 10.62 -6.97
N ILE A 115 -4.94 9.75 -6.01
CA ILE A 115 -5.51 9.80 -4.65
C ILE A 115 -4.58 10.59 -3.75
N MET A 116 -5.10 11.71 -3.22
CA MET A 116 -4.37 12.60 -2.31
C MET A 116 -4.70 12.33 -0.84
N SER A 117 -5.87 11.77 -0.56
CA SER A 117 -6.32 11.35 0.76
C SER A 117 -7.44 10.32 0.64
N GLY A 118 -7.62 9.52 1.69
CA GLY A 118 -8.69 8.52 1.77
C GLY A 118 -8.29 7.33 2.63
N GLN A 119 -9.25 6.44 2.88
CA GLN A 119 -9.04 5.21 3.62
C GLN A 119 -9.56 4.02 2.82
N GLN A 120 -8.86 2.89 2.90
CA GLN A 120 -9.29 1.63 2.29
C GLN A 120 -8.99 0.47 3.24
N GLU A 121 -9.97 -0.39 3.48
CA GLU A 121 -9.75 -1.68 4.15
C GLU A 121 -9.01 -2.63 3.20
N VAL A 122 -7.93 -3.23 3.68
CA VAL A 122 -7.28 -4.38 3.03
C VAL A 122 -7.66 -5.61 3.82
N GLU A 123 -8.42 -6.52 3.22
CA GLU A 123 -8.78 -7.81 3.79
C GLU A 123 -8.08 -8.93 3.03
N LEU A 124 -7.32 -9.75 3.76
CA LEU A 124 -6.68 -10.96 3.28
C LEU A 124 -7.31 -12.16 3.98
N ILE A 125 -7.60 -13.22 3.25
CA ILE A 125 -8.28 -14.40 3.77
C ILE A 125 -7.36 -15.60 3.61
N TYR A 126 -7.02 -16.26 4.72
CA TYR A 126 -6.33 -17.55 4.69
C TYR A 126 -7.35 -18.68 4.69
N ALA A 127 -7.39 -19.44 3.61
CA ALA A 127 -8.32 -20.56 3.44
C ALA A 127 -7.78 -21.52 2.38
N ARG A 128 -8.36 -22.73 2.30
CA ARG A 128 -8.18 -23.56 1.12
C ARG A 128 -8.95 -23.00 -0.05
N SER A 129 -8.32 -22.98 -1.23
CA SER A 129 -8.88 -22.35 -2.43
C SER A 129 -10.29 -22.84 -2.75
N TRP A 130 -10.49 -24.15 -2.71
CA TRP A 130 -11.78 -24.80 -3.00
C TRP A 130 -12.82 -24.64 -1.89
N GLU A 131 -12.42 -24.31 -0.67
CA GLU A 131 -13.35 -24.02 0.44
C GLU A 131 -13.79 -22.56 0.37
N LEU A 132 -12.87 -21.65 0.05
CA LEU A 132 -13.15 -20.22 -0.12
C LEU A 132 -14.18 -19.97 -1.23
N GLU A 133 -14.09 -20.69 -2.36
CA GLU A 133 -15.05 -20.60 -3.47
C GLU A 133 -16.50 -20.94 -3.06
N GLN A 134 -16.69 -21.73 -1.99
CA GLN A 134 -18.02 -22.12 -1.51
C GLN A 134 -18.64 -21.09 -0.56
N ILE A 135 -17.83 -20.17 -0.02
CA ILE A 135 -18.26 -19.24 1.03
C ILE A 135 -18.04 -17.77 0.66
N LEU A 136 -17.31 -17.46 -0.42
CA LEU A 136 -17.11 -16.08 -0.87
C LEU A 136 -18.25 -15.65 -1.80
N LEU A 137 -19.09 -14.73 -1.32
CA LEU A 137 -20.19 -14.16 -2.10
C LEU A 137 -19.67 -13.21 -3.19
N PRO A 138 -20.45 -12.96 -4.27
CA PRO A 138 -20.07 -11.99 -5.30
C PRO A 138 -19.83 -10.56 -4.78
N SER A 139 -20.42 -10.21 -3.63
CA SER A 139 -20.18 -8.94 -2.92
C SER A 139 -18.81 -8.86 -2.26
N GLY A 140 -18.07 -9.97 -2.18
CA GLY A 140 -16.88 -10.11 -1.35
C GLY A 140 -17.20 -10.39 0.11
N GLU A 141 -18.45 -10.56 0.52
CA GLU A 141 -18.76 -11.01 1.88
C GLU A 141 -18.53 -12.51 2.03
N ILE A 142 -18.15 -12.93 3.24
CA ILE A 142 -18.03 -14.35 3.57
C ILE A 142 -19.39 -14.82 4.09
N ASP A 143 -19.97 -15.86 3.47
CA ASP A 143 -21.15 -16.56 3.95
C ASP A 143 -20.78 -17.43 5.16
N THR A 144 -20.79 -16.79 6.33
CA THR A 144 -20.43 -17.42 7.60
C THR A 144 -21.36 -18.57 7.97
N LYS A 145 -22.63 -18.52 7.55
CA LYS A 145 -23.61 -19.60 7.81
C LYS A 145 -23.28 -20.82 6.98
N ASN A 146 -22.92 -20.64 5.71
CA ASN A 146 -22.51 -21.75 4.87
C ASN A 146 -21.16 -22.33 5.32
N ALA A 147 -20.22 -21.48 5.73
CA ALA A 147 -18.95 -21.92 6.29
C ALA A 147 -19.15 -22.79 7.56
N GLU A 148 -20.00 -22.34 8.49
CA GLU A 148 -20.34 -23.10 9.70
C GLU A 148 -21.02 -24.43 9.35
N LYS A 149 -22.00 -24.41 8.45
CA LYS A 149 -22.72 -25.61 7.99
C LYS A 149 -21.78 -26.65 7.38
N LEU A 150 -20.77 -26.22 6.64
CA LEU A 150 -19.80 -27.06 5.95
C LEU A 150 -18.57 -27.40 6.82
N GLY A 151 -18.44 -26.80 8.01
CA GLY A 151 -17.28 -26.98 8.89
C GLY A 151 -15.98 -26.46 8.29
N LEU A 152 -16.04 -25.38 7.52
CA LEU A 152 -14.88 -24.82 6.82
C LEU A 152 -14.10 -23.86 7.71
N GLU A 153 -12.77 -24.00 7.70
CA GLU A 153 -11.87 -23.13 8.44
C GLU A 153 -11.31 -22.02 7.54
N TYR A 154 -11.45 -20.77 7.98
CA TYR A 154 -10.93 -19.61 7.29
C TYR A 154 -10.53 -18.52 8.28
N TYR A 155 -9.53 -17.73 7.93
CA TYR A 155 -8.99 -16.69 8.82
C TYR A 155 -8.87 -15.36 8.05
N PRO A 156 -9.85 -14.44 8.19
CA PRO A 156 -9.74 -13.11 7.64
C PRO A 156 -8.85 -12.24 8.52
N VAL A 157 -7.94 -11.49 7.91
CA VAL A 157 -7.12 -10.46 8.56
C VAL A 157 -7.28 -9.15 7.83
N LYS A 158 -7.31 -8.05 8.58
CA LYS A 158 -7.67 -6.74 8.04
C LYS A 158 -6.76 -5.63 8.55
N THR A 159 -6.60 -4.60 7.75
CA THR A 159 -5.99 -3.33 8.16
C THR A 159 -6.60 -2.18 7.38
N ILE A 160 -6.65 -1.00 7.98
CA ILE A 160 -7.04 0.22 7.28
C ILE A 160 -5.79 0.89 6.73
N VAL A 161 -5.73 1.08 5.42
CA VAL A 161 -4.70 1.90 4.79
C VAL A 161 -5.23 3.32 4.66
N SER A 162 -4.55 4.27 5.30
CA SER A 162 -4.91 5.69 5.34
C SER A 162 -3.90 6.51 4.55
N ILE A 163 -4.36 7.16 3.47
CA ILE A 163 -3.53 8.06 2.66
C ILE A 163 -3.59 9.47 3.23
N THR A 164 -2.42 10.02 3.52
CA THR A 164 -2.27 11.40 4.00
C THR A 164 -1.31 12.17 3.11
N SER A 165 -1.76 13.29 2.56
CA SER A 165 -0.87 14.23 1.88
C SER A 165 0.08 14.86 2.91
N PRO A 166 1.38 15.04 2.59
CA PRO A 166 2.24 15.92 3.36
C PRO A 166 1.56 17.29 3.45
N SER A 167 1.40 17.82 4.66
CA SER A 167 0.90 19.17 4.84
C SER A 167 1.85 20.14 4.14
N HIS A 168 1.35 20.84 3.11
CA HIS A 168 2.01 22.05 2.65
C HIS A 168 1.92 23.05 3.80
N PHE A 169 3.04 23.32 4.48
CA PHE A 169 3.15 24.51 5.30
C PHE A 169 3.01 25.71 4.37
N SER A 170 1.82 26.32 4.35
CA SER A 170 1.65 27.65 3.78
C SER A 170 2.47 28.59 4.66
N THR A 171 3.65 28.99 4.18
CA THR A 171 4.34 30.15 4.74
C THR A 171 3.43 31.34 4.51
N THR A 172 2.65 31.70 5.52
CA THR A 172 2.04 33.02 5.61
C THR A 172 3.18 34.02 5.55
N GLN A 173 3.42 34.61 4.38
CA GLN A 173 4.27 35.77 4.28
C GLN A 173 3.59 36.90 5.06
N PHE A 174 4.04 37.11 6.29
CA PHE A 174 3.75 38.34 7.01
C PHE A 174 4.39 39.48 6.22
N HIS A 175 3.57 40.17 5.41
CA HIS A 175 3.93 41.43 4.81
C HIS A 175 4.04 42.45 5.95
N ARG A 176 5.28 42.67 6.45
CA ARG A 176 5.60 43.78 7.34
C ARG A 176 5.28 45.07 6.59
N ARG A 177 4.13 45.68 6.86
CA ARG A 177 3.94 47.11 6.58
C ARG A 177 4.88 47.86 7.51
N GLY A 178 5.94 48.42 6.93
CA GLY A 178 6.61 49.55 7.54
C GLY A 178 5.64 50.72 7.60
N TRP A 179 5.62 51.41 8.73
CA TRP A 179 5.20 52.80 8.80
C TRP A 179 6.33 53.56 9.44
N GLU A 180 6.68 54.64 8.74
CA GLU A 180 7.54 55.75 9.13
C GLU A 180 7.04 56.45 10.40
#